data_AF-A0A0A9H1T5-F1
#
_entry.id   AF-A0A0A9H1T5-F1
#
_cell.length_a   1.000
_cell.length_b   1.000
_cell.length_c   1.000
_cell.angle_alpha   90.00
_cell.angle_beta   90.00
_cell.angle_gamma   90.00
#
_symmetry.space_group_name_H-M   'P 1'
#
loop_
_entity.id
_entity.type
_entity.pdbx_description
1 polymer ?
#
loop_
_entity_poly.entity_id
_entity_poly.type
_entity_poly.pdbx_seq_one_letter_code
_entity_poly.pdbx_strand_id
1 'polypeptide(L)' 'MTTLSDVNQRMLKRPARPVRHPVGAFACGPAVSADGLGLSGKAVVSLTRIRTGGKGTITIIRTRG' A
#
# COMPACT_ATOMS: atom_id res chain seq x y z
N MET A 1 40.55 7.01 8.96
CA MET A 1 39.50 7.84 9.60
C MET A 1 38.51 8.24 8.53
N THR A 2 37.22 8.20 8.84
CA THR A 2 36.15 8.64 7.93
C THR A 2 35.91 10.14 8.14
N THR A 3 35.93 10.94 7.08
CA THR A 3 35.72 12.39 7.14
C THR A 3 34.24 12.77 6.93
N LEU A 4 33.86 14.01 7.26
CA LEU A 4 32.53 14.56 6.93
C LEU A 4 32.25 14.53 5.42
N SER A 5 33.28 14.74 4.60
CA SER A 5 33.17 14.64 3.14
C SER A 5 32.76 13.23 2.71
N ASP A 6 33.37 12.20 3.31
CA ASP A 6 33.06 10.80 3.02
C ASP A 6 31.62 10.43 3.41
N VAL A 7 31.10 11.02 4.49
CA VAL A 7 29.70 10.84 4.93
C VAL A 7 28.74 11.50 3.95
N ASN A 8 28.99 12.75 3.56
CA ASN A 8 28.14 13.48 2.61
C ASN A 8 28.08 12.75 1.26
N GLN A 9 29.22 12.23 0.79
CA GLN A 9 29.28 11.42 -0.42
C GLN A 9 28.49 10.11 -0.31
N ARG A 10 28.34 9.52 0.88
CA ARG A 10 27.51 8.32 1.07
C ARG A 10 26.03 8.63 1.17
N MET A 11 25.64 9.75 1.78
CA MET A 11 24.23 10.16 1.89
C MET A 11 23.61 10.52 0.54
N LEU A 12 24.38 11.13 -0.36
CA LEU A 12 23.92 11.50 -1.71
C LEU A 12 23.88 10.31 -2.67
N LYS A 13 24.47 9.16 -2.32
CA LYS A 13 24.46 7.97 -3.17
C LYS A 13 23.11 7.28 -3.13
N ARG A 14 22.65 6.87 -4.32
CA ARG A 14 21.49 5.99 -4.43
C ARG A 14 21.81 4.66 -3.73
N PRO A 15 20.86 4.06 -3.00
CA PRO A 15 21.05 2.75 -2.37
C PRO A 15 21.53 1.72 -3.38
N ALA A 16 22.59 0.98 -3.06
CA ALA A 16 23.15 -0.06 -3.94
C ALA A 16 22.19 -1.24 -4.17
N ARG A 17 21.14 -1.35 -3.34
CA ARG A 17 20.08 -2.34 -3.46
C ARG A 17 18.73 -1.64 -3.30
N PRO A 18 17.66 -2.13 -3.95
CA PRO A 18 16.32 -1.64 -3.71
C PRO A 18 15.98 -1.69 -2.21
N VAL A 19 15.50 -0.57 -1.67
CA VAL A 19 15.02 -0.52 -0.29
C VAL A 19 13.70 -1.29 -0.24
N ARG A 20 13.67 -2.39 0.51
CA ARG A 20 12.43 -3.13 0.76
C ARG A 20 11.50 -2.22 1.57
N HIS A 21 10.40 -1.80 0.97
CA HIS A 21 9.39 -1.02 1.68
C HIS A 21 8.84 -1.88 2.82
N PRO A 22 8.74 -1.36 4.07
CA PRO A 22 8.38 -2.14 5.24
C PRO A 22 7.00 -2.82 5.13
N VAL A 23 6.13 -2.29 4.26
CA VAL A 23 4.80 -2.88 4.05
C VAL A 23 4.76 -4.02 3.02
N GLY A 24 5.88 -4.37 2.37
CA GLY A 24 5.99 -5.58 1.52
C GLY A 24 4.79 -5.84 0.61
N ALA A 25 4.12 -6.99 0.80
CA ALA A 25 2.93 -7.41 0.05
C ALA A 25 1.69 -6.52 0.28
N PHE A 26 1.67 -5.72 1.34
CA PHE A 26 0.64 -4.73 1.65
C PHE A 26 0.91 -3.36 1.01
N ALA A 27 1.96 -3.23 0.18
CA ALA A 27 2.16 -2.04 -0.65
C ALA A 27 1.02 -1.84 -1.67
N CYS A 28 0.33 -2.93 -2.02
CA CYS A 28 -0.92 -2.87 -2.74
C CYS A 28 -2.06 -2.69 -1.74
N GLY A 29 -2.90 -1.67 -1.95
CA GLY A 29 -4.10 -1.50 -1.13
C GLY A 29 -4.97 -2.76 -1.16
N PRO A 30 -5.81 -2.98 -0.13
CA PRO A 30 -6.62 -4.20 -0.05
C PRO A 30 -7.42 -4.42 -1.33
N ALA A 31 -7.05 -5.46 -2.08
CA ALA A 31 -7.75 -5.90 -3.26
C ALA A 31 -8.92 -6.77 -2.81
N VAL A 32 -10.08 -6.15 -2.60
CA VAL A 32 -11.32 -6.85 -2.26
C VAL A 32 -12.08 -7.14 -3.55
N SER A 33 -12.35 -8.42 -3.78
CA SER A 33 -13.20 -8.90 -4.87
C SER A 33 -14.69 -8.74 -4.51
N ALA A 34 -15.54 -8.55 -5.52
CA ALA A 34 -16.99 -8.64 -5.34
C ALA A 34 -17.42 -10.06 -4.94
N ASP A 35 -16.72 -11.06 -5.47
CA ASP A 35 -16.94 -12.47 -5.20
C ASP A 35 -15.84 -12.98 -4.27
N GLY A 36 -16.09 -12.95 -2.96
CA GLY A 36 -15.10 -13.39 -1.96
C GLY A 36 -15.41 -12.98 -0.52
N LEU A 37 -14.42 -13.15 0.34
CA LEU A 37 -14.47 -12.67 1.72
C LEU A 37 -14.00 -11.22 1.80
N GLY A 38 -14.73 -10.40 2.55
CA GLY A 38 -14.34 -9.04 2.84
C GLY A 38 -13.19 -9.00 3.85
N LEU A 39 -12.70 -7.80 4.14
CA LEU A 39 -11.60 -7.60 5.11
C LEU A 39 -11.91 -8.14 6.51
N SER A 40 -13.19 -8.25 6.86
CA SER A 40 -13.64 -8.84 8.13
C SER A 40 -13.74 -10.37 8.11
N GLY A 41 -13.36 -11.04 7.01
CA GLY A 41 -13.53 -12.49 6.83
C GLY A 41 -14.97 -12.94 6.55
N LYS A 42 -15.90 -12.01 6.34
CA LYS A 42 -17.32 -12.27 6.06
C LYS A 42 -17.60 -12.24 4.56
N ALA A 43 -18.61 -13.00 4.11
CA ALA A 43 -18.98 -13.02 2.69
C ALA A 43 -19.35 -11.62 2.19
N VAL A 44 -18.68 -11.15 1.14
CA VAL A 44 -19.06 -9.90 0.46
C VAL A 44 -20.38 -10.15 -0.27
N VAL A 45 -21.32 -9.22 -0.09
CA VAL A 45 -22.60 -9.24 -0.82
C VAL A 45 -22.71 -8.09 -1.80
N SER A 46 -21.96 -7.01 -1.60
CA SER A 46 -21.84 -5.97 -2.61
C SER A 46 -20.55 -5.18 -2.44
N LEU A 47 -19.99 -4.74 -3.55
CA LEU A 47 -18.85 -3.85 -3.62
C LEU A 47 -19.22 -2.58 -4.37
N THR A 48 -18.96 -1.41 -3.80
CA THR A 48 -19.20 -0.13 -4.46
C THR A 48 -17.94 0.73 -4.40
N ARG A 49 -17.48 1.18 -5.56
CA ARG A 49 -16.30 2.04 -5.68
C ARG A 49 -16.74 3.44 -6.13
N ILE A 50 -16.53 4.43 -5.28
CA ILE A 50 -16.86 5.84 -5.52
C ILE A 50 -15.56 6.56 -5.87
N ARG A 51 -15.52 7.21 -7.05
CA ARG A 51 -14.44 8.13 -7.41
C ARG A 51 -14.69 9.46 -6.70
N THR A 52 -13.70 9.95 -5.96
CA THR A 52 -13.81 11.26 -5.32
C THR A 52 -13.42 12.37 -6.29
N GLY A 53 -13.65 13.63 -5.95
CA GLY A 53 -13.28 14.78 -6.80
C GLY A 53 -11.76 14.97 -6.99
N GLY A 54 -10.93 14.22 -6.26
CA GLY A 54 -9.47 14.21 -6.41
C GLY A 54 -8.96 12.91 -7.07
N LYS A 55 -7.69 12.57 -6.83
CA LYS A 55 -7.09 11.30 -7.31
C LYS A 55 -7.48 10.08 -6.46
N GLY A 56 -8.39 10.24 -5.52
CA GLY A 56 -8.77 9.21 -4.55
C GLY A 56 -10.00 8.41 -4.95
N THR A 57 -10.18 7.28 -4.28
CA THR A 57 -11.40 6.46 -4.38
C THR A 57 -11.81 5.98 -3.00
N ILE A 58 -13.10 5.95 -2.73
CA ILE A 58 -13.69 5.32 -1.55
C ILE A 58 -14.27 3.99 -1.98
N THR A 59 -13.93 2.91 -1.26
CA THR A 59 -14.49 1.58 -1.49
C THR A 59 -15.40 1.22 -0.33
N ILE A 60 -16.69 1.02 -0.60
CA ILE A 60 -17.68 0.53 0.36
C ILE A 60 -17.87 -0.96 0.12
N ILE A 61 -17.61 -1.77 1.16
CA ILE A 61 -17.78 -3.23 1.14
C ILE A 61 -18.97 -3.55 2.05
N ARG A 62 -20.04 -4.12 1.48
CA ARG A 62 -21.11 -4.70 2.29
C ARG A 62 -20.83 -6.19 2.45
N THR A 63 -20.80 -6.64 3.70
CA THR A 63 -20.63 -8.06 4.04
C THR A 63 -21.88 -8.61 4.72
N ARG A 64 -22.14 -9.91 4.54
CA ARG A 64 -23.18 -10.67 5.23
C ARG A 64 -22.58 -11.42 6.40
N GLY A 65 -23.22 -11.35 7.56
CA GLY A 65 -22.82 -12.07 8.76
C GLY A 65 -23.97 -12.22 9.72
#